data_AF-A0A1X1J4S7-F1
#
_entry.id   AF-A0A1X1J4S7-F1
#
_cell.length_a   1.000
_cell.length_b   1.000
_cell.length_c   1.000
_cell.angle_alpha   90.00
_cell.angle_beta   90.00
_cell.angle_gamma   90.00
#
_symmetry.space_group_name_H-M   'P 1'
#
loop_
_entity.id
_entity.type
_entity.pdbx_description
1 polymer ?
#
loop_
_entity_poly.entity_id
_entity_poly.type
_entity_poly.pdbx_seq_one_letter_code
_entity_poly.pdbx_strand_id
1 'polypeptide(L)'
;MEIQLQLRGNSEGLILQSKLPDEEHWTERIEIVQEEAGYRLYATDLDILVLKESEFISPKKRIVARGLNKDLIYSEEERFGHLWEQAYWHGVFQSNLNNYEMTCVSSGSKGDILPVTKDGIPIAVYAASNIAIAGKRNFSLYTENIDEIDNLLMLFVVDYIRGYDFLDIDSLSARYRFFYQFTDRSSITQEHLDMLPEARRPSKIEASIIYFLSAFLVIGVSLVSLRPLFLFLVVLLIHFIYNIIKNWRNRDE
;
A
#
# COMPACT_ATOMS: atom_id res chain seq x y z
N MET A 1 0.16 -15.91 14.00
CA MET A 1 -0.68 -15.27 15.05
C MET A 1 -1.25 -13.97 14.50
N GLU A 2 -2.52 -13.63 14.76
CA GLU A 2 -3.11 -12.32 14.41
C GLU A 2 -3.02 -11.36 15.62
N ILE A 3 -2.52 -10.15 15.42
CA ILE A 3 -2.55 -9.07 16.40
C ILE A 3 -3.39 -7.95 15.80
N GLN A 4 -4.49 -7.60 16.44
CA GLN A 4 -5.33 -6.49 15.98
C GLN A 4 -4.73 -5.17 16.45
N LEU A 5 -4.71 -4.17 15.57
CA LEU A 5 -4.13 -2.86 15.82
C LEU A 5 -5.18 -1.78 15.56
N GLN A 6 -5.29 -0.84 16.50
CA GLN A 6 -6.11 0.34 16.35
C GLN A 6 -5.37 1.58 16.85
N LEU A 7 -5.66 2.71 16.21
CA LEU A 7 -5.14 4.01 16.61
C LEU A 7 -6.25 4.78 17.33
N ARG A 8 -5.96 5.22 18.56
CA ARG A 8 -6.85 6.05 19.38
C ARG A 8 -6.22 7.43 19.56
N GLY A 9 -7.03 8.47 19.72
CA GLY A 9 -6.55 9.83 19.95
C GLY A 9 -6.78 10.75 18.76
N ASN A 10 -6.05 11.86 18.68
CA ASN A 10 -6.17 12.90 17.66
C ASN A 10 -4.81 13.26 17.05
N SER A 11 -4.78 14.22 16.12
CA SER A 11 -3.52 14.68 15.51
C SER A 11 -2.44 15.17 16.50
N GLU A 12 -2.83 15.57 17.71
CA GLU A 12 -1.93 16.09 18.76
C GLU A 12 -1.39 14.98 19.68
N GLY A 13 -2.14 13.90 19.86
CA GLY A 13 -1.76 12.74 20.65
C GLY A 13 -2.48 11.49 20.15
N LEU A 14 -1.71 10.54 19.61
CA LEU A 14 -2.20 9.24 19.17
C LEU A 14 -1.60 8.13 20.04
N ILE A 15 -2.37 7.07 20.23
CA ILE A 15 -1.92 5.87 20.93
C ILE A 15 -2.21 4.68 20.03
N LEU A 16 -1.16 3.95 19.68
CA LEU A 16 -1.29 2.63 19.08
C LEU A 16 -1.67 1.65 20.18
N GLN A 17 -2.83 1.01 19.99
CA GLN A 17 -3.28 -0.08 20.83
C GLN A 17 -3.20 -1.39 20.05
N SER A 18 -2.80 -2.45 20.73
CA SER A 18 -2.83 -3.80 20.19
C SER A 18 -3.73 -4.70 21.02
N LYS A 19 -4.34 -5.69 20.38
CA LYS A 19 -5.10 -6.74 21.02
C LYS A 19 -4.62 -8.10 20.49
N LEU A 20 -4.08 -8.92 21.39
CA LEU A 20 -3.71 -10.31 21.10
C LEU A 20 -4.97 -11.20 21.05
N PRO A 21 -4.92 -12.37 20.38
CA PRO A 21 -6.07 -13.26 20.24
C PRO A 21 -6.69 -13.70 21.58
N ASP A 22 -5.83 -13.93 22.57
CA ASP A 22 -6.22 -14.45 23.89
C ASP A 22 -6.53 -13.33 24.91
N GLU A 23 -6.38 -12.06 24.51
CA GLU A 23 -6.65 -10.91 25.39
C GLU A 23 -8.07 -10.40 25.18
N GLU A 24 -8.79 -10.10 26.26
CA GLU A 24 -10.13 -9.52 26.18
C GLU A 24 -10.08 -8.00 25.93
N HIS A 25 -9.04 -7.35 26.45
CA HIS A 25 -8.87 -5.90 26.46
C HIS A 25 -7.78 -5.42 25.48
N TRP A 26 -7.89 -4.16 25.08
CA TRP A 26 -6.88 -3.47 24.28
C TRP A 26 -5.74 -2.99 25.18
N THR A 27 -4.50 -3.22 24.74
CA THR A 27 -3.30 -2.81 25.45
C THR A 27 -2.63 -1.66 24.71
N GLU A 28 -2.27 -0.60 25.43
CA GLU A 28 -1.51 0.55 24.88
C GLU A 28 -0.06 0.14 24.64
N ARG A 29 0.46 0.42 23.44
CA ARG A 29 1.79 -0.02 23.00
C ARG A 29 2.75 1.12 22.74
N ILE A 30 2.31 2.09 21.95
CA ILE A 30 3.15 3.22 21.51
C ILE A 30 2.32 4.47 21.64
N GLU A 31 2.81 5.41 22.44
CA GLU A 31 2.27 6.76 22.51
C GLU A 31 2.99 7.64 21.47
N ILE A 32 2.22 8.42 20.72
CA ILE A 32 2.67 9.26 19.62
C ILE A 32 2.32 10.69 20.00
N VAL A 33 3.35 11.50 20.27
CA VAL A 33 3.19 12.89 20.72
C VAL A 33 3.73 13.83 19.65
N GLN A 34 2.96 14.85 19.31
CA GLN A 34 3.42 15.88 18.40
C GLN A 34 4.41 16.83 19.10
N GLU A 35 5.58 17.02 18.50
CA GLU A 35 6.60 17.98 18.91
C GLU A 35 6.89 18.97 17.76
N GLU A 36 7.63 20.05 18.04
CA GLU A 36 7.96 21.05 17.02
C GLU A 36 8.77 20.46 15.86
N ALA A 37 9.69 19.53 16.16
CA ALA A 37 10.53 18.86 15.17
C ALA A 37 9.82 17.75 14.39
N GLY A 38 8.67 17.25 14.87
CA GLY A 38 8.01 16.08 14.29
C GLY A 38 7.10 15.34 15.25
N TYR A 39 7.10 14.00 15.19
CA TYR A 39 6.29 13.15 16.05
C TYR A 39 7.19 12.22 16.83
N ARG A 40 7.07 12.24 18.15
CA ARG A 40 7.83 11.40 19.06
C ARG A 40 7.05 10.16 19.43
N LEU A 41 7.73 9.02 19.38
CA LEU A 41 7.18 7.70 19.63
C LEU A 41 7.75 7.19 20.95
N TYR A 42 6.90 7.11 21.97
CA TYR A 42 7.25 6.51 23.25
C TYR A 42 6.80 5.06 23.25
N ALA A 43 7.76 4.15 23.10
CA ALA A 43 7.61 2.74 23.43
C ALA A 43 8.42 2.43 24.70
N THR A 44 8.05 1.36 25.41
CA THR A 44 8.62 0.99 26.72
C THR A 44 10.15 1.03 26.78
N ASP A 45 10.84 0.69 25.68
CA ASP A 45 12.31 0.62 25.60
C ASP A 45 12.92 1.40 24.42
N LEU A 46 12.12 2.13 23.64
CA LEU A 46 12.55 2.80 22.41
C LEU A 46 11.88 4.16 22.27
N ASP A 47 12.70 5.19 22.10
CA ASP A 47 12.27 6.57 21.88
C ASP A 47 12.76 7.04 20.50
N ILE A 48 11.80 7.29 19.61
CA ILE A 48 12.04 7.60 18.20
C ILE A 48 11.38 8.92 17.85
N LEU A 49 12.11 9.79 17.15
CA LEU A 49 11.58 11.02 16.58
C LEU A 49 11.41 10.84 15.07
N VAL A 50 10.16 10.86 14.61
CA VAL A 50 9.79 10.92 13.19
C VAL A 50 9.79 12.39 12.77
N LEU A 51 10.67 12.75 11.86
CA LEU A 51 10.92 14.14 11.45
C LEU A 51 9.80 14.66 10.54
N LYS A 52 9.34 15.88 10.81
CA LYS A 52 8.42 16.60 9.91
C LYS A 52 9.11 16.97 8.60
N GLU A 53 10.33 17.50 8.70
CA GLU A 53 11.20 17.78 7.56
C GLU A 53 12.27 16.69 7.46
N SER A 54 12.31 16.00 6.32
CA SER A 54 13.27 14.93 6.10
C SER A 54 14.68 15.49 5.91
N GLU A 55 15.67 14.82 6.49
CA GLU A 55 17.07 15.20 6.34
C GLU A 55 17.69 14.44 5.17
N PHE A 56 18.19 15.14 4.17
CA PHE A 56 18.77 14.50 2.99
C PHE A 56 20.22 14.12 3.23
N ILE A 57 20.53 12.83 3.10
CA ILE A 57 21.92 12.33 3.02
C ILE A 57 22.44 12.52 1.59
N SER A 58 21.57 12.29 0.61
CA SER A 58 21.84 12.47 -0.82
C SER A 58 20.54 12.85 -1.54
N PRO A 59 20.58 13.23 -2.84
CA PRO A 59 19.36 13.49 -3.60
C PRO A 59 18.37 12.32 -3.62
N LYS A 60 18.88 11.09 -3.44
CA LYS A 60 18.11 9.85 -3.52
C LYS A 60 17.89 9.17 -2.17
N LYS A 61 18.42 9.71 -1.07
CA LYS A 61 18.36 9.10 0.25
C LYS A 61 18.11 10.15 1.32
N ARG A 62 17.06 9.94 2.12
CA ARG A 62 16.67 10.83 3.21
C ARG A 62 16.42 10.06 4.50
N ILE A 63 16.76 10.67 5.63
CA ILE A 63 16.41 10.21 6.97
C ILE A 63 15.06 10.82 7.31
N VAL A 64 14.15 9.98 7.80
CA VAL A 64 12.81 10.42 8.21
C VAL A 64 12.47 10.08 9.65
N ALA A 65 13.21 9.17 10.30
CA ALA A 65 13.13 8.99 11.73
C ALA A 65 14.48 8.64 12.35
N ARG A 66 14.72 9.11 13.58
CA ARG A 66 15.94 8.89 14.35
C ARG A 66 15.62 8.33 15.73
N GLY A 67 16.41 7.37 16.21
CA GLY A 67 16.42 6.98 17.62
C GLY A 67 17.22 7.97 18.49
N LEU A 68 16.78 8.20 19.73
CA LEU A 68 17.48 9.09 20.68
C LEU A 68 18.74 8.48 21.30
N ASN A 69 18.77 7.15 21.51
CA ASN A 69 19.84 6.45 22.25
C ASN A 69 20.45 5.22 21.54
N LYS A 70 20.02 4.86 20.34
CA LYS A 70 20.53 3.73 19.53
C LYS A 70 20.50 4.10 18.04
N ASP A 71 21.39 3.48 17.24
CA ASP A 71 21.48 3.60 15.78
C ASP A 71 20.24 3.01 15.08
N LEU A 72 19.14 3.77 15.09
CA LEU A 72 17.91 3.47 14.37
C LEU A 72 17.68 4.57 13.33
N ILE A 73 17.96 4.22 12.07
CA ILE A 73 17.99 5.11 10.92
C ILE A 73 16.86 4.66 9.99
N TYR A 74 15.60 5.04 10.27
CA TYR A 74 14.58 4.88 9.24
C TYR A 74 14.96 5.85 8.12
N SER A 75 15.39 5.28 7.00
CA SER A 75 15.76 6.04 5.81
C SER A 75 14.87 5.63 4.65
N GLU A 76 14.50 6.61 3.85
CA GLU A 76 13.82 6.38 2.60
C GLU A 76 14.83 6.54 1.46
N GLU A 77 14.82 5.58 0.54
CA GLU A 77 15.62 5.61 -0.67
C GLU A 77 14.72 5.61 -1.90
N GLU A 78 15.10 6.41 -2.90
CA GLU A 78 14.39 6.46 -4.17
C GLU A 78 14.67 5.19 -4.98
N ARG A 79 13.64 4.37 -5.20
CA ARG A 79 13.68 3.14 -6.01
C ARG A 79 12.82 3.30 -7.26
N PHE A 80 13.13 2.50 -8.29
CA PHE A 80 12.32 2.33 -9.49
C PHE A 80 12.22 0.83 -9.80
N GLY A 81 11.00 0.30 -9.99
CA GLY A 81 10.82 -1.11 -10.32
C GLY A 81 11.26 -1.39 -11.75
N HIS A 82 10.83 -0.53 -12.68
CA HIS A 82 11.17 -0.62 -14.09
C HIS A 82 11.48 0.75 -14.70
N LEU A 83 12.17 0.77 -15.85
CA LEU A 83 12.59 1.99 -16.58
C LEU A 83 11.43 2.96 -16.93
N TRP A 84 10.19 2.47 -16.93
CA TRP A 84 9.00 3.22 -17.32
C TRP A 84 8.11 3.62 -16.13
N GLU A 85 8.51 3.29 -14.91
CA GLU A 85 7.78 3.64 -13.70
C GLU A 85 8.31 4.94 -13.09
N GLN A 86 7.43 5.68 -12.43
CA GLN A 86 7.85 6.81 -11.61
C GLN A 86 8.66 6.28 -10.43
N ALA A 87 9.74 6.98 -10.13
CA ALA A 87 10.52 6.68 -8.94
C ALA A 87 9.68 6.92 -7.69
N TYR A 88 9.84 6.06 -6.69
CA TYR A 88 9.11 6.12 -5.43
C TYR A 88 10.07 6.04 -4.25
N TRP A 89 9.67 6.65 -3.14
CA TRP A 89 10.41 6.56 -1.87
C TRP A 89 10.09 5.22 -1.21
N HIS A 90 11.12 4.42 -0.96
CA HIS A 90 11.01 3.15 -0.26
C HIS A 90 11.67 3.25 1.11
N GLY A 91 10.90 2.98 2.17
CA GLY A 91 11.37 3.04 3.55
C GLY A 91 12.11 1.77 3.97
N VAL A 92 13.27 1.96 4.61
CA VAL A 92 14.06 0.91 5.25
C VAL A 92 14.25 1.29 6.70
N PHE A 93 13.77 0.42 7.61
CA PHE A 93 13.92 0.58 9.05
C PHE A 93 15.06 -0.31 9.53
N GLN A 94 16.09 0.30 10.12
CA GLN A 94 17.24 -0.45 10.62
C GLN A 94 17.14 -0.63 12.13
N SER A 95 17.04 -1.86 12.63
CA SER A 95 17.01 -2.18 14.07
C SER A 95 17.96 -3.34 14.38
N ASN A 96 18.83 -3.16 15.38
CA ASN A 96 19.80 -4.18 15.82
C ASN A 96 20.62 -4.78 14.67
N LEU A 97 21.13 -3.93 13.75
CA LEU A 97 21.88 -4.30 12.53
C LEU A 97 21.08 -5.05 11.45
N ASN A 98 19.79 -5.29 11.66
CA ASN A 98 18.91 -5.90 10.67
C ASN A 98 18.10 -4.82 9.95
N ASN A 99 17.84 -5.04 8.67
CA ASN A 99 17.03 -4.14 7.85
C ASN A 99 15.62 -4.71 7.68
N TYR A 100 14.63 -3.89 7.99
CA TYR A 100 13.23 -4.20 7.80
C TYR A 100 12.71 -3.38 6.62
N GLU A 101 12.16 -4.06 5.62
CA GLU A 101 11.54 -3.44 4.47
C GLU A 101 10.05 -3.77 4.46
N MET A 102 9.23 -2.76 4.22
CA MET A 102 7.79 -2.93 4.04
C MET A 102 7.42 -2.45 2.64
N THR A 103 6.60 -3.25 1.97
CA THR A 103 6.04 -2.87 0.67
C THR A 103 4.53 -2.79 0.81
N CYS A 104 3.88 -1.89 0.08
CA CYS A 104 2.42 -1.78 0.08
C CYS A 104 1.89 -2.44 -1.17
N VAL A 105 1.08 -3.49 -1.01
CA VAL A 105 0.49 -4.23 -2.11
C VAL A 105 -1.02 -4.23 -1.98
N SER A 106 -1.73 -3.68 -2.97
CA SER A 106 -3.19 -3.71 -2.96
C SER A 106 -3.72 -5.14 -3.17
N SER A 107 -4.52 -5.62 -2.22
CA SER A 107 -5.24 -6.88 -2.31
C SER A 107 -6.61 -6.74 -2.99
N GLY A 108 -6.91 -5.57 -3.56
CA GLY A 108 -8.17 -5.30 -4.24
C GLY A 108 -9.35 -5.20 -3.27
N SER A 109 -10.27 -6.17 -3.29
CA SER A 109 -11.50 -6.12 -2.48
C SER A 109 -11.25 -6.20 -0.97
N LYS A 110 -10.08 -6.71 -0.56
CA LYS A 110 -9.78 -7.10 0.83
C LYS A 110 -9.00 -6.07 1.64
N GLY A 111 -8.49 -5.01 1.01
CA GLY A 111 -7.57 -4.10 1.69
C GLY A 111 -6.26 -3.89 0.96
N ASP A 112 -5.36 -3.21 1.66
CA ASP A 112 -3.94 -3.24 1.38
C ASP A 112 -3.29 -4.36 2.22
N ILE A 113 -2.37 -5.09 1.62
CA ILE A 113 -1.49 -6.05 2.29
C ILE A 113 -0.10 -5.42 2.28
N LEU A 114 0.54 -5.36 3.45
CA LEU A 114 1.89 -4.85 3.55
C LEU A 114 2.82 -5.96 4.04
N PRO A 115 3.43 -6.74 3.13
CA PRO A 115 4.40 -7.75 3.52
C PRO A 115 5.68 -7.08 4.03
N VAL A 116 6.28 -7.69 5.05
CA VAL A 116 7.48 -7.21 5.71
C VAL A 116 8.57 -8.27 5.65
N THR A 117 9.73 -7.84 5.17
CA THR A 117 10.93 -8.66 5.16
C THR A 117 11.94 -8.12 6.17
N LYS A 118 12.70 -9.04 6.77
CA LYS A 118 13.89 -8.78 7.56
C LYS A 118 15.09 -9.33 6.80
N ASP A 119 15.96 -8.46 6.32
CA ASP A 119 17.12 -8.81 5.49
C ASP A 119 16.75 -9.68 4.28
N GLY A 120 15.59 -9.41 3.68
CA GLY A 120 15.04 -10.16 2.55
C GLY A 120 14.25 -11.42 2.92
N ILE A 121 14.19 -11.81 4.20
CA ILE A 121 13.43 -12.97 4.68
C ILE A 121 12.02 -12.53 5.11
N PRO A 122 10.93 -13.15 4.61
CA PRO A 122 9.57 -12.89 5.07
C PRO A 122 9.39 -13.14 6.58
N ILE A 123 8.91 -12.15 7.32
CA ILE A 123 8.71 -12.29 8.78
C ILE A 123 7.31 -11.91 9.28
N ALA A 124 6.60 -11.07 8.54
CA ALA A 124 5.29 -10.58 8.94
C ALA A 124 4.50 -10.01 7.76
N VAL A 125 3.19 -9.90 7.95
CA VAL A 125 2.29 -9.26 7.00
C VAL A 125 1.28 -8.39 7.74
N TYR A 126 1.17 -7.13 7.34
CA TYR A 126 0.04 -6.29 7.75
C TYR A 126 -1.11 -6.42 6.77
N ALA A 127 -2.34 -6.38 7.27
CA ALA A 127 -3.54 -6.23 6.45
C ALA A 127 -4.36 -5.03 6.93
N ALA A 128 -4.67 -4.12 6.02
CA ALA A 128 -5.40 -2.88 6.30
C ALA A 128 -6.80 -2.92 5.69
N SER A 129 -7.82 -2.43 6.39
CA SER A 129 -9.18 -2.32 5.82
C SER A 129 -9.25 -1.30 4.66
N ASN A 130 -10.15 -1.51 3.69
CA ASN A 130 -10.42 -0.57 2.59
C ASN A 130 -11.14 0.73 3.02
N ILE A 131 -11.57 0.77 4.28
CA ILE A 131 -12.29 1.89 4.88
C ILE A 131 -11.35 2.58 5.87
N ALA A 132 -11.20 3.88 5.69
CA ALA A 132 -10.64 4.79 6.67
C ALA A 132 -11.74 5.71 7.20
N ILE A 133 -11.88 5.80 8.51
CA ILE A 133 -12.82 6.70 9.19
C ILE A 133 -11.98 7.69 10.00
N ALA A 134 -12.12 8.98 9.70
CA ALA A 134 -11.33 10.02 10.37
C ALA A 134 -9.81 9.80 10.27
N GLY A 135 -9.34 9.37 9.09
CA GLY A 135 -7.94 9.01 8.83
C GLY A 135 -7.47 7.69 9.46
N LYS A 136 -8.29 7.06 10.31
CA LYS A 136 -7.96 5.83 11.04
C LYS A 136 -8.47 4.61 10.27
N ARG A 137 -7.60 3.62 10.06
CA ARG A 137 -7.92 2.32 9.45
C ARG A 137 -7.70 1.23 10.48
N ASN A 138 -8.46 0.14 10.35
CA ASN A 138 -8.21 -1.05 11.15
C ASN A 138 -7.10 -1.85 10.49
N PHE A 139 -6.08 -2.19 11.27
CA PHE A 139 -4.95 -2.99 10.82
C PHE A 139 -4.89 -4.28 11.63
N SER A 140 -4.44 -5.35 10.98
CA SER A 140 -4.09 -6.60 11.64
C SER A 140 -2.65 -6.94 11.25
N LEU A 141 -1.81 -7.26 12.23
CA LEU A 141 -0.46 -7.80 12.04
C LEU A 141 -0.51 -9.32 12.14
N TYR A 142 -0.03 -10.00 11.11
CA TYR A 142 0.14 -11.45 11.08
C TYR A 142 1.62 -11.78 11.13
N THR A 143 2.05 -12.46 12.19
CA THR A 143 3.43 -12.92 12.34
C THR A 143 3.50 -14.19 13.18
N GLU A 144 4.57 -14.96 12.99
CA GLU A 144 4.96 -16.08 13.85
C GLU A 144 6.12 -15.70 14.78
N ASN A 145 6.75 -14.55 14.54
CA ASN A 145 7.95 -14.10 15.26
C ASN A 145 7.57 -13.15 16.40
N ILE A 146 7.29 -13.72 17.58
CA ILE A 146 6.85 -12.96 18.77
C ILE A 146 7.92 -11.96 19.24
N ASP A 147 9.20 -12.34 19.14
CA ASP A 147 10.32 -11.51 19.57
C ASP A 147 10.50 -10.23 18.72
N GLU A 148 9.86 -10.17 17.54
CA GLU A 148 9.99 -9.04 16.61
C GLU A 148 8.80 -8.07 16.65
N ILE A 149 7.80 -8.33 17.51
CA ILE A 149 6.56 -7.53 17.55
C ILE A 149 6.87 -6.04 17.76
N ASP A 150 7.74 -5.67 18.69
CA ASP A 150 8.01 -4.26 18.99
C ASP A 150 8.67 -3.54 17.81
N ASN A 151 9.62 -4.19 17.13
CA ASN A 151 10.25 -3.65 15.91
C ASN A 151 9.22 -3.48 14.78
N LEU A 152 8.33 -4.47 14.62
CA LEU A 152 7.27 -4.45 13.62
C LEU A 152 6.28 -3.31 13.90
N LEU A 153 5.79 -3.18 15.13
CA LEU A 153 4.87 -2.10 15.52
C LEU A 153 5.51 -0.73 15.29
N MET A 154 6.80 -0.58 15.59
CA MET A 154 7.52 0.65 15.36
C MET A 154 7.62 0.99 13.86
N LEU A 155 8.00 0.02 13.02
CA LEU A 155 8.03 0.17 11.58
C LEU A 155 6.66 0.63 11.03
N PHE A 156 5.58 0.01 11.52
CA PHE A 156 4.22 0.37 11.14
C PHE A 156 3.87 1.81 11.52
N VAL A 157 4.18 2.25 12.75
CA VAL A 157 3.87 3.62 13.19
C VAL A 157 4.65 4.66 12.37
N VAL A 158 5.93 4.42 12.11
CA VAL A 158 6.75 5.33 11.30
C VAL A 158 6.17 5.44 9.89
N ASP A 159 5.86 4.31 9.24
CA ASP A 159 5.25 4.31 7.90
C ASP A 159 3.88 5.01 7.90
N TYR A 160 3.06 4.75 8.92
CA TYR A 160 1.76 5.38 9.07
C TYR A 160 1.87 6.90 9.17
N ILE A 161 2.78 7.43 10.00
CA ILE A 161 3.01 8.88 10.17
C ILE A 161 3.51 9.53 8.88
N ARG A 162 4.36 8.83 8.12
CA ARG A 162 4.89 9.29 6.83
C ARG A 162 3.87 9.21 5.71
N GLY A 163 2.86 8.37 5.86
CA GLY A 163 1.75 8.23 4.92
C GLY A 163 0.87 9.48 4.84
N TYR A 164 0.32 9.73 3.65
CA TYR A 164 -0.58 10.87 3.39
C TYR A 164 -1.83 10.89 4.30
N ASP A 165 -2.29 9.73 4.76
CA ASP A 165 -3.51 9.62 5.56
C ASP A 165 -3.34 10.13 7.02
N PHE A 166 -2.09 10.27 7.51
CA PHE A 166 -1.83 10.80 8.85
C PHE A 166 -2.21 12.28 8.99
N LEU A 167 -1.95 13.09 7.96
CA LEU A 167 -2.22 14.53 7.99
C LEU A 167 -3.73 14.86 8.03
N ASP A 168 -4.59 13.88 7.73
CA ASP A 168 -6.05 14.03 7.67
C ASP A 168 -6.78 13.44 8.89
N ILE A 169 -6.04 13.07 9.95
CA ILE A 169 -6.62 12.52 11.19
C ILE A 169 -7.62 13.53 11.78
N ASP A 170 -8.81 13.03 12.15
CA ASP A 170 -9.95 13.79 12.69
C ASP A 170 -10.65 14.79 11.75
N SER A 171 -10.24 14.86 10.48
CA SER A 171 -11.21 15.26 9.45
C SER A 171 -12.37 14.27 9.52
N LEU A 172 -13.62 14.71 9.71
CA LEU A 172 -14.82 13.85 9.69
C LEU A 172 -15.10 13.37 8.24
N SER A 173 -14.12 12.68 7.66
CA SER A 173 -14.11 12.16 6.32
C SER A 173 -14.10 10.63 6.39
N ALA A 174 -15.03 10.01 5.68
CA ALA A 174 -15.00 8.58 5.40
C ALA A 174 -14.38 8.41 4.01
N ARG A 175 -13.22 7.77 3.94
CA ARG A 175 -12.56 7.45 2.67
C ARG A 175 -12.69 5.97 2.41
N TYR A 176 -13.24 5.65 1.25
CA TYR A 176 -13.33 4.28 0.77
C TYR A 176 -12.39 4.12 -0.42
N ARG A 177 -11.39 3.25 -0.29
CA ARG A 177 -10.51 2.89 -1.42
C ARG A 177 -11.15 1.70 -2.17
N PHE A 178 -12.00 2.01 -3.16
CA PHE A 178 -12.71 1.00 -3.97
C PHE A 178 -11.96 0.57 -5.24
N PHE A 179 -10.70 0.95 -5.44
CA PHE A 179 -9.98 0.58 -6.64
C PHE A 179 -9.33 -0.78 -6.47
N TYR A 180 -9.84 -1.76 -7.22
CA TYR A 180 -9.13 -3.02 -7.40
C TYR A 180 -7.85 -2.76 -8.19
N GLN A 181 -6.73 -2.58 -7.49
CA GLN A 181 -5.44 -2.44 -8.12
C GLN A 181 -4.83 -3.83 -8.35
N PHE A 182 -4.45 -4.08 -9.60
CA PHE A 182 -3.77 -5.30 -10.04
C PHE A 182 -2.24 -5.17 -9.92
N THR A 183 -1.74 -3.97 -9.63
CA THR A 183 -0.31 -3.65 -9.53
C THR A 183 0.34 -4.41 -8.38
N ASP A 184 1.58 -4.84 -8.62
CA ASP A 184 2.54 -5.35 -7.63
C ASP A 184 2.17 -6.63 -6.88
N ARG A 185 1.12 -7.35 -7.27
CA ARG A 185 0.76 -8.64 -6.64
C ARG A 185 1.84 -9.72 -6.76
N SER A 186 2.72 -9.61 -7.75
CA SER A 186 3.88 -10.50 -7.91
C SER A 186 4.93 -10.32 -6.82
N SER A 187 4.89 -9.22 -6.06
CA SER A 187 5.82 -8.96 -4.96
C SER A 187 5.50 -9.75 -3.69
N ILE A 188 4.27 -10.26 -3.54
CA ILE A 188 3.88 -11.07 -2.38
C ILE A 188 4.39 -12.50 -2.58
N THR A 189 5.33 -12.93 -1.75
CA THR A 189 5.84 -14.31 -1.75
C THR A 189 4.80 -15.29 -1.19
N GLN A 190 4.94 -16.58 -1.50
CA GLN A 190 4.06 -17.62 -0.96
C GLN A 190 4.10 -17.66 0.57
N GLU A 191 5.29 -17.48 1.16
CA GLU A 191 5.46 -17.43 2.62
C GLU A 191 4.63 -16.32 3.27
N HIS A 192 4.59 -15.12 2.68
CA HIS A 192 3.72 -14.05 3.16
C HIS A 192 2.22 -14.40 3.02
N LEU A 193 1.82 -15.05 1.92
CA LEU A 193 0.43 -15.48 1.75
C LEU A 193 0.00 -16.52 2.79
N ASP A 194 0.91 -17.42 3.16
CA ASP A 194 0.64 -18.47 4.12
C ASP A 194 0.42 -17.92 5.54
N MET A 195 1.06 -16.80 5.89
CA MET A 195 0.83 -16.07 7.15
C MET A 195 -0.57 -15.43 7.24
N LEU A 196 -1.21 -15.13 6.11
CA LEU A 196 -2.54 -14.51 6.07
C LEU A 196 -3.67 -15.55 6.21
N PRO A 197 -4.80 -15.20 6.86
CA PRO A 197 -5.98 -16.04 6.86
C PRO A 197 -6.61 -16.08 5.47
N GLU A 198 -7.27 -17.18 5.11
CA GLU A 198 -7.85 -17.39 3.78
C GLU A 198 -8.78 -16.25 3.33
N ALA A 199 -9.56 -15.68 4.26
CA ALA A 199 -10.48 -14.58 3.98
C ALA A 199 -9.79 -13.28 3.52
N ARG A 200 -8.50 -13.09 3.85
CA ARG A 200 -7.70 -11.92 3.48
C ARG A 200 -6.80 -12.18 2.26
N ARG A 201 -6.65 -13.43 1.82
CA ARG A 201 -5.81 -13.75 0.67
C ARG A 201 -6.44 -13.22 -0.62
N PRO A 202 -5.66 -12.63 -1.54
CA PRO A 202 -6.17 -12.21 -2.84
C PRO A 202 -6.72 -13.43 -3.61
N SER A 203 -8.01 -13.40 -3.96
CA SER A 203 -8.64 -14.49 -4.71
C SER A 203 -8.43 -14.31 -6.21
N LYS A 204 -7.96 -15.38 -6.88
CA LYS A 204 -7.86 -15.44 -8.35
C LYS A 204 -9.25 -15.31 -9.00
N ILE A 205 -10.27 -15.87 -8.37
CA ILE A 205 -11.65 -15.81 -8.88
C ILE A 205 -12.19 -14.38 -8.82
N GLU A 206 -11.98 -13.68 -7.71
CA GLU A 206 -12.38 -12.26 -7.58
C GLU A 206 -11.70 -11.40 -8.65
N ALA A 207 -10.41 -11.64 -8.92
CA ALA A 207 -9.67 -10.97 -9.97
C ALA A 207 -10.30 -11.17 -11.36
N SER A 208 -10.62 -12.41 -11.70
CA SER A 208 -11.26 -12.75 -12.97
C SER A 208 -12.62 -12.10 -13.12
N ILE A 209 -13.46 -12.14 -12.08
CA ILE A 209 -14.80 -11.52 -12.10
C ILE A 209 -14.69 -10.02 -12.37
N ILE A 210 -13.79 -9.32 -11.67
CA ILE A 210 -13.62 -7.87 -11.83
C ILE A 210 -13.09 -7.52 -13.22
N TYR A 211 -12.15 -8.32 -13.75
CA TYR A 211 -11.65 -8.16 -15.11
C TYR A 211 -12.76 -8.32 -16.17
N PHE A 212 -13.62 -9.33 -16.04
CA PHE A 212 -14.74 -9.50 -16.98
C PHE A 212 -15.77 -8.38 -16.83
N LEU A 213 -16.11 -7.96 -15.61
CA LEU A 213 -17.05 -6.86 -15.38
C LEU A 213 -16.53 -5.54 -15.96
N SER A 214 -15.24 -5.23 -15.81
CA SER A 214 -14.64 -4.03 -16.40
C SER A 214 -14.63 -4.10 -17.93
N ALA A 215 -14.34 -5.27 -18.52
CA ALA A 215 -14.43 -5.46 -19.96
C ALA A 215 -15.88 -5.26 -20.48
N PHE A 216 -16.88 -5.82 -19.80
CA PHE A 216 -18.29 -5.61 -20.13
C PHE A 216 -18.71 -4.15 -20.01
N LEU A 217 -18.23 -3.43 -18.98
CA LEU A 217 -18.47 -2.00 -18.81
C LEU A 217 -17.90 -1.21 -20.00
N VAL A 218 -16.65 -1.48 -20.41
CA VAL A 218 -16.00 -0.82 -21.56
C VAL A 218 -16.77 -1.10 -22.85
N ILE A 219 -17.17 -2.34 -23.09
CA ILE A 219 -17.98 -2.72 -24.25
C ILE A 219 -19.34 -2.00 -24.22
N GLY A 220 -20.02 -1.99 -23.08
CA GLY A 220 -21.31 -1.32 -22.88
C GLY A 220 -21.22 0.19 -23.14
N VAL A 221 -20.22 0.87 -22.58
CA VAL A 221 -19.98 2.30 -22.81
C VAL A 221 -19.64 2.57 -24.27
N SER A 222 -18.82 1.72 -24.90
CA SER A 222 -18.47 1.85 -26.31
C SER A 222 -19.69 1.68 -27.23
N LEU A 223 -20.59 0.74 -26.90
CA LEU A 223 -21.85 0.50 -27.61
C LEU A 223 -22.90 1.59 -27.42
N VAL A 224 -22.84 2.37 -26.34
CA VAL A 224 -23.81 3.44 -26.04
C VAL A 224 -23.30 4.82 -26.48
N SER A 225 -22.02 5.13 -26.24
CA SER A 225 -21.45 6.48 -26.40
C SER A 225 -20.74 6.70 -27.75
N LEU A 226 -20.09 5.69 -28.31
CA LEU A 226 -19.24 5.81 -29.51
C LEU A 226 -19.88 5.25 -30.79
N ARG A 227 -21.20 5.01 -30.79
CA ARG A 227 -21.93 4.54 -31.99
C ARG A 227 -21.58 5.31 -33.27
N PRO A 228 -21.52 6.66 -33.30
CA PRO A 228 -21.21 7.38 -34.53
C PRO A 228 -19.74 7.19 -34.97
N LEU A 229 -18.83 7.09 -34.01
CA LEU A 229 -17.39 6.99 -34.25
C LEU A 229 -16.99 5.61 -34.76
N PHE A 230 -17.62 4.56 -34.20
CA PHE A 230 -17.49 3.20 -34.71
C PHE A 230 -18.08 3.07 -36.13
N LEU A 231 -19.26 3.65 -36.39
CA LEU A 231 -19.88 3.64 -37.72
C LEU A 231 -19.05 4.41 -38.74
N PHE A 232 -18.47 5.55 -38.35
CA PHE A 232 -17.54 6.33 -39.16
C PHE A 232 -16.28 5.53 -39.53
N LEU A 233 -15.66 4.85 -38.56
CA LEU A 233 -14.50 4.00 -38.81
C LEU A 233 -14.83 2.82 -39.73
N VAL A 234 -16.00 2.19 -39.57
CA VAL A 234 -16.47 1.10 -40.43
C VAL A 234 -16.70 1.60 -41.87
N VAL A 235 -17.30 2.78 -42.06
CA VAL A 235 -17.49 3.37 -43.39
C VAL A 235 -16.14 3.70 -44.05
N LEU A 236 -15.18 4.26 -43.30
CA LEU A 236 -13.82 4.50 -43.77
C LEU A 236 -13.12 3.21 -44.21
N LEU A 237 -13.28 2.14 -43.44
CA LEU A 237 -12.70 0.83 -43.72
C LEU A 237 -13.31 0.21 -44.99
N ILE A 238 -14.63 0.29 -45.15
CA ILE A 238 -15.33 -0.14 -46.38
C ILE A 238 -14.83 0.68 -47.59
N HIS A 239 -14.67 1.99 -47.43
CA HIS A 239 -14.15 2.86 -48.49
C HIS A 239 -12.72 2.48 -48.90
N PHE A 240 -11.85 2.20 -47.93
CA PHE A 240 -10.47 1.76 -48.19
C PHE A 240 -10.43 0.40 -48.89
N ILE A 241 -11.24 -0.57 -48.42
CA ILE A 241 -11.35 -1.89 -49.06
C ILE A 241 -11.84 -1.76 -50.50
N TYR A 242 -12.86 -0.91 -50.75
CA TYR A 242 -13.35 -0.64 -52.09
C TYR A 242 -12.26 -0.04 -52.99
N ASN A 243 -11.50 0.95 -52.51
CA ASN A 243 -10.42 1.54 -53.29
C ASN A 243 -9.28 0.55 -53.56
N ILE A 244 -8.96 -0.32 -52.61
CA ILE A 244 -7.98 -1.39 -52.81
C ILE A 244 -8.47 -2.36 -53.89
N ILE A 245 -9.72 -2.83 -53.82
CA ILE A 245 -10.31 -3.74 -54.83
C ILE A 245 -10.35 -3.06 -56.20
N LYS A 246 -10.76 -1.79 -56.28
CA LYS A 246 -10.79 -1.01 -57.52
C LYS A 246 -9.39 -0.84 -58.13
N ASN A 247 -8.40 -0.48 -57.31
CA ASN A 247 -7.02 -0.33 -57.76
C ASN A 247 -6.37 -1.66 -58.15
N TRP A 248 -6.79 -2.76 -57.52
CA TRP A 248 -6.36 -4.10 -57.89
C TRP A 248 -6.96 -4.52 -59.23
N ARG A 249 -8.25 -4.26 -59.46
CA ARG A 249 -8.95 -4.54 -60.73
C ARG A 249 -8.43 -3.70 -61.90
N ASN A 250 -7.96 -2.48 -61.65
CA ASN A 250 -7.38 -1.60 -62.66
C ASN A 250 -5.89 -1.87 -62.96
N ARG A 251 -5.27 -2.89 -62.34
CA ARG A 251 -3.89 -3.32 -62.62
C ARG A 251 -3.79 -4.50 -63.60
N ASP A 252 -4.93 -5.06 -64.02
CA ASP A 252 -5.02 -6.15 -64.99
C ASP A 252 -5.41 -5.67 -66.41
N GLU A 253 -5.23 -4.37 -66.70
CA GLU A 253 -5.06 -3.77 -68.04
C GLU A 253 -3.65 -3.18 -68.15
#